data_AF-A0A9Q0K377-F1
#
_entry.id   AF-A0A9Q0K377-F1
#
_cell.length_a   1.000
_cell.length_b   1.000
_cell.length_c   1.000
_cell.angle_alpha   90.00
_cell.angle_beta   90.00
_cell.angle_gamma   90.00
#
_symmetry.space_group_name_H-M   'P 1'
#
loop_
_entity.id
_entity.type
_entity.pdbx_description
1 polymer ?
#
loop_
_entity_poly.entity_id
_entity_poly.type
_entity_poly.pdbx_seq_one_letter_code
_entity_poly.pdbx_strand_id
1 'polypeptide(L)'
;MVDFCQKGEGNPGKRMAAVYRMSRKVFRSSVSSSSLSSIRGLSTDSAKVAEKKMATLARLSRKVLCSSLSSPSLCSLRGLSTDSAKVAATANATDRVKWDYRGQRKIIPLGQWVPKIAVDAYVAPNVVLAGQVTVNDGSSVWNGSVLRGDLNKITIGFCSNVQERCVLHAAWSSPTGLPAETSIERFVTIGAYSLLRSCTIEPECIIGQHSILMEGSLVETQSILEAGSVIPPGRRIPTGELWAGNPARFVRSLTHEEILEIPKLAVAINDLSKSHFSEFLPYSTVYLEVEKLKKSFGIPI
;
A
#
# COMPACT_ATOMS: atom_id res chain seq x y z
N MET A 1 5.74 59.41 8.30
CA MET A 1 5.47 59.62 6.86
C MET A 1 5.18 58.25 6.26
N VAL A 2 4.02 57.71 6.63
CA VAL A 2 2.75 57.59 5.87
C VAL A 2 2.66 56.22 5.19
N ASP A 3 1.58 55.54 5.55
CA ASP A 3 1.00 54.31 5.04
C ASP A 3 1.02 54.11 3.52
N PHE A 4 1.00 52.85 3.09
CA PHE A 4 0.31 52.24 1.94
C PHE A 4 0.96 50.85 1.77
N CYS A 5 0.29 49.69 1.69
CA CYS A 5 -1.09 49.37 1.37
C CYS A 5 -1.30 47.89 1.73
N GLN A 6 -2.30 47.57 2.56
CA GLN A 6 -2.98 46.28 2.53
C GLN A 6 -3.51 46.03 1.11
N LYS A 7 -3.14 44.92 0.48
CA LYS A 7 -3.95 44.28 -0.58
C LYS A 7 -3.35 42.92 -0.96
N GLY A 8 -4.10 41.84 -0.69
CA GLY A 8 -3.92 40.58 -1.39
C GLY A 8 -4.02 39.29 -0.59
N GLU A 9 -4.94 39.18 0.38
CA GLU A 9 -5.35 37.85 0.89
C GLU A 9 -6.02 37.04 -0.21
N GLY A 10 -5.21 36.23 -0.90
CA GLY A 10 -5.66 35.24 -1.87
C GLY A 10 -6.18 34.01 -1.14
N ASN A 11 -7.51 33.91 -1.00
CA ASN A 11 -8.23 32.78 -0.43
C ASN A 11 -7.64 31.40 -0.88
N PRO A 12 -7.13 30.56 0.04
CA PRO A 12 -6.44 29.30 -0.29
C PRO A 12 -7.31 28.31 -1.09
N GLY A 13 -8.64 28.43 -1.00
CA GLY A 13 -9.58 27.65 -1.81
C GLY A 13 -9.48 27.88 -3.33
N LYS A 14 -8.99 29.06 -3.77
CA LYS A 14 -8.83 29.36 -5.20
C LYS A 14 -7.58 28.71 -5.82
N ARG A 15 -6.52 28.49 -5.03
CA ARG A 15 -5.33 27.72 -5.47
C ARG A 15 -5.68 26.23 -5.61
N MET A 16 -6.50 25.71 -4.71
CA MET A 16 -7.01 24.33 -4.77
C MET A 16 -7.90 24.08 -5.99
N ALA A 17 -8.75 25.06 -6.36
CA ALA A 17 -9.56 24.98 -7.57
C ALA A 17 -8.73 24.95 -8.86
N ALA A 18 -7.54 25.56 -8.90
CA ALA A 18 -6.65 25.54 -10.06
C ALA A 18 -5.98 24.16 -10.25
N VAL A 19 -5.52 23.53 -9.17
CA VAL A 19 -4.95 22.17 -9.17
C VAL A 19 -6.01 21.15 -9.61
N TYR A 20 -7.26 21.26 -9.13
CA TYR A 20 -8.37 20.39 -9.54
C TYR A 20 -8.88 20.64 -10.98
N ARG A 21 -8.71 21.86 -11.53
CA ARG A 21 -9.15 22.19 -12.90
C ARG A 21 -8.24 21.59 -13.98
N MET A 22 -6.97 21.38 -13.65
CA MET A 22 -5.99 20.77 -14.55
C MET A 22 -6.30 19.28 -14.78
N SER A 23 -6.66 18.55 -13.72
CA SER A 23 -7.07 17.13 -13.81
C SER A 23 -8.36 16.91 -14.63
N ARG A 24 -9.29 17.86 -14.64
CA ARG A 24 -10.51 17.77 -15.48
C ARG A 24 -10.26 18.05 -16.96
N LYS A 25 -9.24 18.85 -17.31
CA LYS A 25 -8.97 19.21 -18.71
C LYS A 25 -8.31 18.06 -19.47
N VAL A 26 -7.52 17.24 -18.78
CA VAL A 26 -6.94 15.99 -19.29
C VAL A 26 -8.01 14.89 -19.46
N PHE A 27 -9.03 14.87 -18.60
CA PHE A 27 -10.08 13.83 -18.63
C PHE A 27 -11.16 14.05 -19.70
N ARG A 28 -11.37 15.30 -20.16
CA ARG A 28 -12.44 15.60 -21.13
C ARG A 28 -12.03 15.41 -22.59
N SER A 29 -10.73 15.32 -22.89
CA SER A 29 -10.22 15.04 -24.24
C SER A 29 -10.18 13.55 -24.58
N SER A 30 -10.34 12.65 -23.61
CA SER A 30 -10.29 11.19 -23.80
C SER A 30 -11.66 10.52 -23.93
N VAL A 31 -12.76 11.27 -23.75
CA VAL A 31 -14.13 10.74 -23.81
C VAL A 31 -14.98 11.55 -24.79
N SER A 32 -14.58 11.57 -26.07
CA SER A 32 -15.49 11.98 -27.16
C SER A 32 -14.99 11.54 -28.53
N SER A 33 -15.10 10.25 -28.86
CA SER A 33 -15.29 9.75 -30.24
C SER A 33 -15.13 8.23 -30.34
N SER A 34 -16.21 7.47 -30.12
CA SER A 34 -16.43 6.18 -30.82
C SER A 34 -17.87 5.68 -30.61
N SER A 35 -18.75 6.28 -31.40
CA SER A 35 -19.83 5.65 -32.18
C SER A 35 -20.60 4.44 -31.60
N LEU A 36 -21.79 4.74 -31.08
CA LEU A 36 -22.98 3.91 -31.32
C LEU A 36 -23.43 4.09 -32.79
N SER A 37 -23.57 3.00 -33.55
CA SER A 37 -24.70 2.68 -34.47
C SER A 37 -24.31 1.71 -35.61
N SER A 38 -25.24 0.79 -35.90
CA SER A 38 -25.37 -0.11 -37.07
C SER A 38 -24.34 -1.25 -37.17
N ILE A 39 -24.73 -2.52 -37.29
CA ILE A 39 -25.50 -3.09 -38.41
C ILE A 39 -26.46 -4.22 -37.94
N ARG A 40 -27.65 -4.24 -38.55
CA ARG A 40 -28.74 -5.25 -38.46
C ARG A 40 -28.58 -6.37 -39.51
N GLY A 41 -29.20 -7.53 -39.23
CA GLY A 41 -29.74 -8.48 -40.24
C GLY A 41 -29.20 -9.92 -40.10
N LEU A 42 -29.96 -10.85 -39.50
CA LEU A 42 -30.78 -11.92 -40.13
C LEU A 42 -29.92 -12.96 -40.88
N SER A 43 -29.96 -14.27 -40.60
CA SER A 43 -31.14 -15.15 -40.61
C SER A 43 -30.97 -16.41 -39.74
N THR A 44 -32.13 -16.94 -39.33
CA THR A 44 -32.36 -18.26 -38.74
C THR A 44 -32.06 -19.37 -39.74
N ASP A 45 -31.36 -20.44 -39.33
CA ASP A 45 -31.70 -21.79 -39.76
C ASP A 45 -31.10 -22.87 -38.85
N SER A 46 -31.96 -23.83 -38.50
CA SER A 46 -31.65 -25.23 -38.21
C SER A 46 -31.07 -25.61 -36.85
N ALA A 47 -31.98 -25.73 -35.89
CA ALA A 47 -31.90 -26.74 -34.84
C ALA A 47 -31.96 -28.16 -35.43
N LYS A 48 -30.96 -29.00 -35.15
CA LYS A 48 -31.03 -30.47 -34.95
C LYS A 48 -29.62 -31.06 -34.82
N VAL A 49 -29.51 -32.13 -34.02
CA VAL A 49 -28.32 -32.92 -33.63
C VAL A 49 -27.72 -32.46 -32.29
N ALA A 50 -28.41 -32.64 -31.16
CA ALA A 50 -28.63 -33.90 -30.44
C ALA A 50 -27.34 -34.56 -29.91
N GLU A 51 -26.97 -34.18 -28.68
CA GLU A 51 -26.91 -35.06 -27.50
C GLU A 51 -26.60 -36.56 -27.74
N LYS A 52 -25.40 -37.00 -27.31
CA LYS A 52 -24.95 -38.37 -26.91
C LYS A 52 -23.40 -38.33 -26.86
N LYS A 53 -22.62 -38.83 -25.91
CA LYS A 53 -22.81 -39.74 -24.76
C LYS A 53 -21.58 -39.59 -23.85
N MET A 54 -21.81 -39.54 -22.54
CA MET A 54 -20.84 -39.96 -21.52
C MET A 54 -21.16 -41.41 -21.13
N ALA A 55 -20.16 -42.13 -20.62
CA ALA A 55 -20.19 -43.47 -20.04
C ALA A 55 -20.28 -44.66 -21.03
N THR A 56 -19.22 -45.49 -21.03
CA THR A 56 -19.16 -46.83 -20.39
C THR A 56 -18.17 -47.69 -21.20
N LEU A 57 -17.09 -48.19 -20.56
CA LEU A 57 -16.71 -49.61 -20.58
C LEU A 57 -15.32 -49.82 -19.97
N ALA A 58 -15.29 -50.77 -19.04
CA ALA A 58 -14.17 -51.17 -18.23
C ALA A 58 -13.22 -52.15 -18.94
N ARG A 59 -12.08 -52.37 -18.27
CA ARG A 59 -11.28 -53.61 -18.23
C ARG A 59 -10.58 -54.04 -19.52
N LEU A 60 -9.24 -54.03 -19.46
CA LEU A 60 -8.47 -55.26 -19.69
C LEU A 60 -7.06 -55.15 -19.09
N SER A 61 -6.84 -56.00 -18.10
CA SER A 61 -5.56 -56.39 -17.52
C SER A 61 -4.73 -57.21 -18.49
N ARG A 62 -3.39 -57.17 -18.38
CA ARG A 62 -2.58 -58.39 -18.32
C ARG A 62 -1.20 -58.14 -17.67
N LYS A 63 -0.94 -58.94 -16.63
CA LYS A 63 0.32 -59.13 -15.90
C LYS A 63 1.36 -59.82 -16.79
N VAL A 64 2.64 -59.55 -16.54
CA VAL A 64 3.75 -60.50 -16.73
C VAL A 64 4.55 -60.55 -15.41
N LEU A 65 4.87 -61.77 -15.02
CA LEU A 65 5.49 -62.24 -13.77
C LEU A 65 7.02 -62.34 -13.87
N CYS A 66 7.69 -62.27 -12.70
CA CYS A 66 8.69 -63.21 -12.12
C CYS A 66 9.74 -62.43 -11.29
N SER A 67 9.73 -62.56 -9.95
CA SER A 67 10.50 -63.51 -9.09
C SER A 67 11.99 -63.11 -8.95
N SER A 68 12.60 -63.00 -7.76
CA SER A 68 12.68 -63.98 -6.67
C SER A 68 13.40 -63.43 -5.40
N LEU A 69 13.13 -64.09 -4.26
CA LEU A 69 13.97 -64.35 -3.07
C LEU A 69 14.16 -63.33 -1.91
N SER A 70 13.46 -63.65 -0.81
CA SER A 70 13.98 -63.96 0.55
C SER A 70 13.92 -62.92 1.70
N SER A 71 13.13 -63.33 2.71
CA SER A 71 13.22 -63.08 4.16
C SER A 71 12.55 -61.85 4.80
N PRO A 72 11.78 -62.02 5.90
CA PRO A 72 10.88 -61.00 6.46
C PRO A 72 11.51 -60.24 7.64
N SER A 73 11.13 -58.98 7.82
CA SER A 73 11.20 -58.32 9.13
C SER A 73 9.84 -57.71 9.46
N LEU A 74 9.35 -58.04 10.66
CA LEU A 74 8.15 -57.49 11.26
C LEU A 74 8.27 -55.96 11.38
N CYS A 75 7.35 -55.23 10.76
CA CYS A 75 6.93 -53.92 11.27
C CYS A 75 5.40 -53.88 11.28
N SER A 76 4.87 -53.92 12.50
CA SER A 76 3.46 -53.81 12.85
C SER A 76 2.85 -52.55 12.24
N LEU A 77 1.87 -52.75 11.35
CA LEU A 77 0.93 -51.72 10.90
C LEU A 77 0.13 -51.24 12.12
N ARG A 78 0.57 -50.16 12.76
CA ARG A 78 -0.31 -49.34 13.59
C ARG A 78 -1.31 -48.67 12.65
N GLY A 79 -2.53 -49.22 12.62
CA GLY A 79 -3.69 -48.49 12.14
C GLY A 79 -3.84 -47.23 12.97
N LEU A 80 -3.55 -46.08 12.37
CA LEU A 80 -4.00 -44.79 12.88
C LEU A 80 -5.51 -44.73 12.61
N SER A 81 -6.26 -45.11 13.63
CA SER A 81 -7.67 -44.76 13.77
C SER A 81 -7.84 -43.28 13.48
N THR A 82 -8.53 -42.96 12.39
CA THR A 82 -9.14 -41.64 12.18
C THR A 82 -10.33 -41.53 13.13
N ASP A 83 -10.04 -41.44 14.42
CA ASP A 83 -11.02 -41.07 15.43
C ASP A 83 -10.58 -39.75 16.05
N SER A 84 -11.52 -38.81 16.01
CA SER A 84 -11.54 -37.59 16.82
C SER A 84 -10.53 -36.50 16.45
N ALA A 85 -10.85 -35.76 15.39
CA ALA A 85 -10.67 -34.31 15.41
C ALA A 85 -12.03 -33.65 15.15
N LYS A 86 -13.01 -33.95 16.01
CA LYS A 86 -14.12 -33.01 16.23
C LYS A 86 -13.46 -31.70 16.68
N VAL A 87 -13.59 -30.69 15.84
CA VAL A 87 -13.08 -29.33 16.00
C VAL A 87 -13.60 -28.74 17.32
N ALA A 88 -12.87 -28.97 18.41
CA ALA A 88 -12.76 -28.03 19.51
C ALA A 88 -11.50 -27.19 19.18
N ALA A 89 -11.50 -25.85 19.16
CA ALA A 89 -12.27 -24.96 20.00
C ALA A 89 -12.36 -23.55 19.38
N THR A 90 -13.57 -23.06 19.16
CA THR A 90 -13.91 -21.64 19.24
C THR A 90 -14.01 -21.23 20.72
N ALA A 91 -12.98 -21.54 21.52
CA ALA A 91 -12.87 -20.99 22.86
C ALA A 91 -12.38 -19.54 22.72
N ASN A 92 -13.30 -18.59 22.80
CA ASN A 92 -12.92 -17.20 22.99
C ASN A 92 -12.19 -17.10 24.34
N ALA A 93 -10.86 -16.92 24.29
CA ALA A 93 -10.08 -16.69 25.50
C ALA A 93 -10.73 -15.54 26.29
N THR A 94 -11.08 -15.81 27.54
CA THR A 94 -11.78 -14.87 28.43
C THR A 94 -11.00 -13.57 28.62
N ASP A 95 -9.67 -13.65 28.53
CA ASP A 95 -8.77 -12.54 28.83
C ASP A 95 -8.53 -11.64 27.61
N ARG A 96 -9.04 -11.99 26.42
CA ARG A 96 -8.95 -11.13 25.23
C ARG A 96 -9.91 -9.96 25.36
N VAL A 97 -9.34 -8.79 25.61
CA VAL A 97 -10.07 -7.54 25.72
C VAL A 97 -10.57 -7.10 24.33
N LYS A 98 -11.85 -6.74 24.24
CA LYS A 98 -12.47 -6.24 23.00
C LYS A 98 -12.24 -4.74 22.79
N TRP A 99 -12.07 -4.00 23.89
CA TRP A 99 -11.93 -2.55 23.87
C TRP A 99 -10.76 -2.13 24.77
N ASP A 100 -9.69 -1.62 24.15
CA ASP A 100 -8.59 -0.97 24.87
C ASP A 100 -8.87 0.54 24.92
N TYR A 101 -8.96 1.08 26.14
CA TYR A 101 -9.19 2.51 26.37
C TYR A 101 -8.09 3.42 25.80
N ARG A 102 -6.90 2.86 25.53
CA ARG A 102 -5.75 3.60 24.95
C ARG A 102 -5.87 3.77 23.44
N GLY A 103 -6.76 3.01 22.79
CA GLY A 103 -6.81 2.91 21.34
C GLY A 103 -5.54 2.27 20.75
N GLN A 104 -5.38 2.40 19.43
CA GLN A 104 -4.22 1.89 18.73
C GLN A 104 -3.00 2.80 18.97
N ARG A 105 -1.87 2.22 19.38
CA ARG A 105 -0.62 2.97 19.55
C ARG A 105 -0.05 3.37 18.19
N LYS A 106 0.41 4.62 18.09
CA LYS A 106 1.09 5.16 16.91
C LYS A 106 2.43 4.48 16.63
N ILE A 107 3.24 4.28 17.66
CA ILE A 107 4.57 3.66 17.58
C ILE A 107 4.50 2.30 18.27
N ILE A 108 4.78 1.24 17.52
CA ILE A 108 4.73 -0.15 17.97
C ILE A 108 6.13 -0.75 17.85
N PRO A 109 6.87 -0.90 18.97
CA PRO A 109 8.13 -1.62 18.96
C PRO A 109 7.89 -3.13 18.82
N LEU A 110 8.73 -3.79 18.03
CA LEU A 110 8.73 -5.24 17.82
C LEU A 110 10.10 -5.81 18.18
N GLY A 111 10.20 -6.51 19.32
CA GLY A 111 11.49 -6.98 19.84
C GLY A 111 12.43 -5.81 20.15
N GLN A 112 13.58 -5.79 19.49
CA GLN A 112 14.58 -4.70 19.60
C GLN A 112 14.33 -3.56 18.59
N TRP A 113 13.37 -3.73 17.68
CA TRP A 113 13.12 -2.77 16.62
C TRP A 113 12.10 -1.74 17.06
N VAL A 114 12.54 -0.49 17.15
CA VAL A 114 11.73 0.67 17.52
C VAL A 114 11.67 1.62 16.31
N PRO A 115 10.48 2.00 15.84
CA PRO A 115 10.35 3.02 14.82
C PRO A 115 11.00 4.34 15.26
N LYS A 116 11.82 4.93 14.41
CA LYS A 116 12.51 6.19 14.66
C LYS A 116 11.86 7.30 13.82
N ILE A 117 11.56 8.42 14.45
CA ILE A 117 10.93 9.57 13.82
C ILE A 117 11.82 10.78 14.10
N ALA A 118 12.20 11.51 13.06
CA ALA A 118 12.87 12.79 13.19
C ALA A 118 12.02 13.82 13.93
N VAL A 119 12.65 14.81 14.56
CA VAL A 119 11.97 15.79 15.41
C VAL A 119 11.08 16.74 14.60
N ASP A 120 11.48 17.05 13.37
CA ASP A 120 10.76 17.93 12.44
C ASP A 120 9.75 17.19 11.55
N ALA A 121 9.71 15.86 11.63
CA ALA A 121 8.83 15.04 10.82
C ALA A 121 7.40 15.02 11.39
N TYR A 122 6.42 15.26 10.52
CA TYR A 122 5.02 15.19 10.89
C TYR A 122 4.48 13.78 10.75
N VAL A 123 4.00 13.18 11.85
CA VAL A 123 3.31 11.89 11.82
C VAL A 123 1.93 12.04 12.44
N ALA A 124 0.90 11.88 11.62
CA ALA A 124 -0.49 11.97 12.02
C ALA A 124 -0.85 11.00 13.15
N PRO A 125 -1.81 11.34 14.03
CA PRO A 125 -2.16 10.53 15.20
C PRO A 125 -2.77 9.16 14.84
N ASN A 126 -3.41 9.05 13.68
CA ASN A 126 -4.08 7.83 13.21
C ASN A 126 -3.16 6.85 12.47
N VAL A 127 -1.87 7.15 12.38
CA VAL A 127 -0.88 6.32 11.68
C VAL A 127 -0.41 5.19 12.58
N VAL A 128 -0.10 4.05 11.98
CA VAL A 128 0.53 2.93 12.68
C VAL A 128 1.93 2.72 12.11
N LEU A 129 2.95 2.93 12.93
CA LEU A 129 4.35 2.62 12.64
C LEU A 129 4.75 1.39 13.47
N ALA A 130 5.10 0.30 12.81
CA ALA A 130 5.47 -0.94 13.47
C ALA A 130 6.81 -1.50 12.96
N GLY A 131 7.69 -1.90 13.88
CA GLY A 131 8.97 -2.53 13.57
C GLY A 131 10.06 -1.56 13.13
N GLN A 132 10.87 -1.94 12.14
CA GLN A 132 11.96 -1.15 11.60
C GLN A 132 11.46 -0.10 10.60
N VAL A 133 10.95 1.02 11.12
CA VAL A 133 10.56 2.17 10.30
C VAL A 133 11.39 3.38 10.69
N THR A 134 12.01 4.04 9.73
CA THR A 134 12.75 5.29 9.94
C THR A 134 12.10 6.39 9.11
N VAL A 135 11.65 7.44 9.78
CA VAL A 135 11.10 8.66 9.16
C VAL A 135 12.15 9.76 9.32
N ASN A 136 12.76 10.18 8.22
CA ASN A 136 13.83 11.18 8.22
C ASN A 136 13.28 12.61 8.29
N ASP A 137 14.19 13.57 8.24
CA ASP A 137 13.90 14.98 8.47
C ASP A 137 12.98 15.57 7.39
N GLY A 138 12.03 16.39 7.83
CA GLY A 138 11.04 17.07 6.98
C GLY A 138 10.07 16.12 6.27
N SER A 139 10.10 14.82 6.57
CA SER A 139 9.13 13.87 6.03
C SER A 139 7.77 14.03 6.69
N SER A 140 6.70 13.69 5.97
CA SER A 140 5.34 13.67 6.54
C SER A 140 4.61 12.36 6.26
N VAL A 141 3.93 11.83 7.27
CA VAL A 141 3.06 10.65 7.18
C VAL A 141 1.65 11.04 7.58
N TRP A 142 0.75 10.96 6.61
CA TRP A 142 -0.61 11.48 6.69
C TRP A 142 -1.61 10.42 7.19
N ASN A 143 -2.84 10.87 7.43
CA ASN A 143 -3.84 10.17 8.21
C ASN A 143 -4.17 8.76 7.68
N GLY A 144 -4.24 7.79 8.60
CA GLY A 144 -4.68 6.42 8.31
C GLY A 144 -3.66 5.56 7.57
N SER A 145 -2.43 6.05 7.38
CA SER A 145 -1.36 5.28 6.77
C SER A 145 -0.79 4.24 7.75
N VAL A 146 -0.40 3.10 7.22
CA VAL A 146 0.14 1.97 7.98
C VAL A 146 1.50 1.61 7.41
N LEU A 147 2.54 1.75 8.23
CA LEU A 147 3.91 1.40 7.86
C LEU A 147 4.35 0.24 8.75
N ARG A 148 4.52 -0.92 8.13
CA ARG A 148 4.83 -2.16 8.81
C ARG A 148 6.15 -2.73 8.30
N GLY A 149 7.22 -2.40 9.01
CA GLY A 149 8.59 -2.90 8.80
C GLY A 149 8.90 -4.06 9.74
N ASP A 150 8.03 -5.06 9.80
CA ASP A 150 8.21 -6.24 10.65
C ASP A 150 9.10 -7.31 10.01
N LEU A 151 9.15 -7.39 8.68
CA LEU A 151 10.02 -8.33 7.97
C LEU A 151 11.35 -7.68 7.55
N ASN A 152 11.30 -6.46 7.03
CA ASN A 152 12.45 -5.70 6.54
C ASN A 152 12.28 -4.20 6.82
N LYS A 153 13.36 -3.44 6.66
CA LYS A 153 13.39 -2.01 6.97
C LYS A 153 12.56 -1.18 6.00
N ILE A 154 11.90 -0.15 6.52
CA ILE A 154 11.21 0.89 5.76
C ILE A 154 11.87 2.22 6.10
N THR A 155 12.34 2.95 5.08
CA THR A 155 12.96 4.27 5.26
C THR A 155 12.25 5.30 4.42
N ILE A 156 11.86 6.41 5.05
CA ILE A 156 11.29 7.59 4.38
C ILE A 156 12.34 8.68 4.36
N GLY A 157 12.70 9.16 3.17
CA GLY A 157 13.73 10.13 2.92
C GLY A 157 13.31 11.58 3.16
N PHE A 158 14.30 12.47 3.05
CA PHE A 158 14.15 13.89 3.34
C PHE A 158 13.03 14.56 2.55
N CYS A 159 12.18 15.34 3.23
CA CYS A 159 11.08 16.09 2.61
C CYS A 159 10.11 15.23 1.76
N SER A 160 10.05 13.92 2.06
CA SER A 160 9.17 12.99 1.37
C SER A 160 7.87 12.82 2.14
N ASN A 161 6.78 12.63 1.41
CA ASN A 161 5.46 12.57 2.00
C ASN A 161 4.75 11.26 1.64
N VAL A 162 4.10 10.67 2.63
CA VAL A 162 3.22 9.51 2.52
C VAL A 162 1.81 9.98 2.82
N GLN A 163 1.01 10.21 1.78
CA GLN A 163 -0.35 10.74 1.90
C GLN A 163 -1.31 9.74 2.58
N GLU A 164 -2.59 10.08 2.62
CA GLU A 164 -3.58 9.39 3.43
C GLU A 164 -3.75 7.92 3.04
N ARG A 165 -3.97 7.08 4.06
CA ARG A 165 -4.35 5.66 3.90
C ARG A 165 -3.40 4.86 3.01
N CYS A 166 -2.13 5.24 2.98
CA CYS A 166 -1.11 4.47 2.30
C CYS A 166 -0.68 3.28 3.17
N VAL A 167 -0.42 2.14 2.53
CA VAL A 167 0.06 0.94 3.23
C VAL A 167 1.45 0.62 2.71
N LEU A 168 2.43 0.69 3.60
CA LEU A 168 3.81 0.32 3.30
C LEU A 168 4.13 -0.95 4.06
N HIS A 169 4.56 -1.96 3.32
CA HIS A 169 4.94 -3.24 3.86
C HIS A 169 6.27 -3.67 3.25
N ALA A 170 7.10 -4.37 4.01
CA ALA A 170 8.29 -5.00 3.47
C ALA A 170 8.05 -6.52 3.41
N ALA A 171 8.28 -7.13 2.26
CA ALA A 171 8.29 -8.58 2.07
C ALA A 171 9.51 -9.20 2.76
N TRP A 172 9.45 -10.50 3.08
CA TRP A 172 10.55 -11.24 3.72
C TRP A 172 11.78 -11.33 2.81
N SER A 173 11.54 -11.68 1.54
CA SER A 173 12.55 -11.81 0.50
C SER A 173 11.93 -11.42 -0.82
N SER A 174 12.72 -10.82 -1.70
CA SER A 174 12.27 -10.45 -3.03
C SER A 174 12.48 -11.64 -3.96
N PRO A 175 11.47 -12.04 -4.75
CA PRO A 175 11.63 -13.08 -5.75
C PRO A 175 12.67 -12.70 -6.83
N THR A 176 13.00 -11.42 -6.96
CA THR A 176 13.94 -10.88 -7.93
C THR A 176 15.40 -10.89 -7.43
N GLY A 177 15.64 -11.23 -6.16
CA GLY A 177 16.98 -11.18 -5.54
C GLY A 177 17.47 -9.78 -5.15
N LEU A 178 16.66 -8.75 -5.39
CA LEU A 178 16.89 -7.38 -4.91
C LEU A 178 16.62 -7.28 -3.39
N PRO A 179 17.22 -6.33 -2.67
CA PRO A 179 16.93 -6.14 -1.26
C PRO A 179 15.43 -5.89 -1.06
N ALA A 180 14.79 -6.68 -0.21
CA ALA A 180 13.35 -6.63 0.02
C ALA A 180 12.95 -5.51 1.01
N GLU A 181 13.68 -4.40 1.00
CA GLU A 181 13.40 -3.22 1.79
C GLU A 181 12.57 -2.20 1.00
N THR A 182 11.86 -1.35 1.73
CA THR A 182 11.14 -0.23 1.13
C THR A 182 11.92 1.05 1.40
N SER A 183 12.60 1.56 0.38
CA SER A 183 13.35 2.81 0.45
C SER A 183 12.62 3.88 -0.35
N ILE A 184 12.25 4.95 0.32
CA ILE A 184 11.70 6.15 -0.28
C ILE A 184 12.77 7.23 -0.10
N GLU A 185 13.33 7.71 -1.20
CA GLU A 185 14.39 8.70 -1.17
C GLU A 185 13.85 10.12 -0.95
N ARG A 186 14.65 11.16 -1.20
CA ARG A 186 14.31 12.57 -0.98
C ARG A 186 13.28 13.12 -1.97
N PHE A 187 12.45 14.07 -1.54
CA PHE A 187 11.45 14.77 -2.36
C PHE A 187 10.46 13.85 -3.09
N VAL A 188 10.15 12.70 -2.51
CA VAL A 188 9.19 11.77 -3.07
C VAL A 188 7.80 12.09 -2.54
N THR A 189 6.83 12.19 -3.45
CA THR A 189 5.43 12.41 -3.12
C THR A 189 4.63 11.13 -3.38
N ILE A 190 4.17 10.48 -2.31
CA ILE A 190 3.36 9.27 -2.41
C ILE A 190 1.89 9.63 -2.28
N GLY A 191 1.14 9.43 -3.36
CA GLY A 191 -0.28 9.73 -3.46
C GLY A 191 -1.14 8.91 -2.52
N ALA A 192 -2.29 9.46 -2.12
CA ALA A 192 -3.23 8.80 -1.23
C ALA A 192 -3.65 7.39 -1.71
N TYR A 193 -3.92 6.48 -0.78
CA TYR A 193 -4.29 5.08 -1.02
C TYR A 193 -3.25 4.26 -1.80
N SER A 194 -1.99 4.66 -1.77
CA SER A 194 -0.94 3.88 -2.40
C SER A 194 -0.55 2.67 -1.56
N LEU A 195 -0.27 1.55 -2.22
CA LEU A 195 0.23 0.33 -1.60
C LEU A 195 1.65 0.09 -2.08
N LEU A 196 2.61 0.16 -1.16
CA LEU A 196 4.02 -0.09 -1.45
C LEU A 196 4.47 -1.38 -0.78
N ARG A 197 5.06 -2.29 -1.56
CA ARG A 197 5.65 -3.53 -1.06
C ARG A 197 7.07 -3.70 -1.57
N SER A 198 8.05 -3.60 -0.67
CA SER A 198 9.49 -3.78 -0.96
C SER A 198 9.93 -3.13 -2.28
N CYS A 199 9.71 -1.83 -2.39
CA CYS A 199 10.06 -1.04 -3.56
C CYS A 199 11.10 0.02 -3.20
N THR A 200 11.96 0.32 -4.17
CA THR A 200 12.91 1.43 -4.08
C THR A 200 12.42 2.55 -4.97
N ILE A 201 12.18 3.71 -4.37
CA ILE A 201 11.77 4.92 -5.07
C ILE A 201 12.90 5.93 -4.91
N GLU A 202 13.52 6.26 -6.02
CA GLU A 202 14.63 7.21 -6.11
C GLU A 202 14.18 8.66 -5.86
N PRO A 203 15.12 9.62 -5.78
CA PRO A 203 14.79 11.02 -5.53
C PRO A 203 13.83 11.65 -6.53
N GLU A 204 13.01 12.58 -6.06
CA GLU A 204 12.17 13.43 -6.91
C GLU A 204 11.14 12.65 -7.74
N CYS A 205 10.54 11.60 -7.17
CA CYS A 205 9.46 10.87 -7.83
C CYS A 205 8.08 11.31 -7.34
N ILE A 206 7.08 11.21 -8.23
CA ILE A 206 5.66 11.34 -7.85
C ILE A 206 4.97 10.00 -8.09
N ILE A 207 4.42 9.43 -7.02
CA ILE A 207 3.56 8.25 -7.10
C ILE A 207 2.11 8.72 -7.07
N GLY A 208 1.39 8.49 -8.15
CA GLY A 208 -0.03 8.88 -8.26
C GLY A 208 -0.90 8.23 -7.20
N GLN A 209 -2.09 8.80 -6.98
CA GLN A 209 -3.07 8.23 -6.05
C GLN A 209 -3.47 6.81 -6.46
N HIS A 210 -3.77 5.96 -5.48
CA HIS A 210 -4.22 4.58 -5.72
C HIS A 210 -3.20 3.73 -6.52
N SER A 211 -1.91 4.07 -6.43
CA SER A 211 -0.85 3.30 -7.10
C SER A 211 -0.45 2.09 -6.26
N ILE A 212 -0.10 1.00 -6.94
CA ILE A 212 0.34 -0.24 -6.31
C ILE A 212 1.73 -0.58 -6.83
N LEU A 213 2.70 -0.62 -5.93
CA LEU A 213 4.08 -0.99 -6.22
C LEU A 213 4.38 -2.36 -5.59
N MET A 214 4.79 -3.29 -6.45
CA MET A 214 5.12 -4.66 -6.06
C MET A 214 6.63 -4.83 -5.80
N GLU A 215 6.97 -5.99 -5.26
CA GLU A 215 8.30 -6.34 -4.76
C GLU A 215 9.39 -6.16 -5.83
N GLY A 216 10.51 -5.56 -5.45
CA GLY A 216 11.65 -5.34 -6.33
C GLY A 216 11.38 -4.32 -7.44
N SER A 217 10.29 -3.55 -7.38
CA SER A 217 10.10 -2.42 -8.28
C SER A 217 11.08 -1.29 -7.95
N LEU A 218 11.70 -0.75 -8.99
CA LEU A 218 12.60 0.39 -8.91
C LEU A 218 11.99 1.52 -9.72
N VAL A 219 11.65 2.62 -9.05
CA VAL A 219 11.23 3.87 -9.69
C VAL A 219 12.41 4.80 -9.66
N GLU A 220 12.96 5.12 -10.83
CA GLU A 220 14.11 6.00 -10.93
C GLU A 220 13.81 7.47 -10.73
N THR A 221 14.87 8.26 -10.61
CA THR A 221 14.80 9.71 -10.40
C THR A 221 13.84 10.40 -11.36
N GLN A 222 13.13 11.40 -10.84
CA GLN A 222 12.31 12.29 -11.66
C GLN A 222 11.20 11.58 -12.43
N SER A 223 10.81 10.36 -12.05
CA SER A 223 9.74 9.62 -12.71
C SER A 223 8.38 9.87 -12.05
N ILE A 224 7.32 9.86 -12.87
CA ILE A 224 5.95 10.10 -12.42
C ILE A 224 5.08 8.90 -12.77
N LEU A 225 4.36 8.40 -11.76
CA LEU A 225 3.27 7.45 -11.93
C LEU A 225 1.94 8.18 -11.94
N GLU A 226 1.11 7.89 -12.94
CA GLU A 226 -0.26 8.35 -12.95
C GLU A 226 -1.09 7.63 -11.88
N ALA A 227 -2.25 8.19 -11.52
CA ALA A 227 -3.17 7.57 -10.60
C ALA A 227 -3.64 6.18 -11.09
N GLY A 228 -3.78 5.23 -10.16
CA GLY A 228 -4.20 3.86 -10.45
C GLY A 228 -3.14 3.01 -11.14
N SER A 229 -1.88 3.45 -11.17
CA SER A 229 -0.78 2.70 -11.79
C SER A 229 -0.40 1.48 -10.96
N VAL A 230 -0.26 0.32 -11.60
CA VAL A 230 0.15 -0.93 -10.93
C VAL A 230 1.46 -1.42 -11.53
N ILE A 231 2.54 -1.32 -10.74
CA ILE A 231 3.86 -1.80 -11.15
C ILE A 231 4.01 -3.29 -10.81
N PRO A 232 4.26 -4.15 -11.80
CA PRO A 232 4.53 -5.56 -11.54
C PRO A 232 5.89 -5.77 -10.84
N PRO A 233 6.10 -6.92 -10.16
CA PRO A 233 7.33 -7.18 -9.42
C PRO A 233 8.56 -7.17 -10.34
N GLY A 234 9.68 -6.64 -9.83
CA GLY A 234 10.96 -6.53 -10.56
C GLY A 234 10.97 -5.53 -11.73
N ARG A 235 9.90 -4.74 -11.90
CA ARG A 235 9.85 -3.74 -12.98
C ARG A 235 10.62 -2.49 -12.58
N ARG A 236 11.51 -2.07 -13.48
CA ARG A 236 12.24 -0.80 -13.41
C ARG A 236 11.54 0.25 -14.28
N ILE A 237 11.30 1.41 -13.71
CA ILE A 237 10.79 2.60 -14.39
C ILE A 237 11.98 3.54 -14.63
N PRO A 238 12.34 3.81 -15.89
CA PRO A 238 13.43 4.71 -16.22
C PRO A 238 13.19 6.15 -15.77
N THR A 239 14.30 6.88 -15.63
CA THR A 239 14.40 8.27 -15.21
C THR A 239 13.62 9.20 -16.13
N GLY A 240 12.85 10.13 -15.56
CA GLY A 240 12.17 11.18 -16.33
C GLY A 240 11.01 10.68 -17.21
N GLU A 241 10.46 9.50 -16.92
CA GLU A 241 9.35 8.92 -17.66
C GLU A 241 8.02 9.00 -16.89
N LEU A 242 6.94 9.15 -17.65
CA LEU A 242 5.57 9.04 -17.15
C LEU A 242 5.00 7.66 -17.49
N TRP A 243 4.54 6.96 -16.45
CA TRP A 243 3.94 5.63 -16.57
C TRP A 243 2.52 5.63 -16.04
N ALA A 244 1.65 4.85 -16.69
CA ALA A 244 0.25 4.75 -16.32
C ALA A 244 -0.34 3.36 -16.57
N GLY A 245 -1.44 3.05 -15.89
CA GLY A 245 -2.27 1.88 -16.15
C GLY A 245 -1.99 0.66 -15.27
N ASN A 246 -2.78 -0.39 -15.50
CA ASN A 246 -2.70 -1.66 -14.78
C ASN A 246 -2.70 -2.82 -15.79
N PRO A 247 -1.54 -3.44 -16.09
CA PRO A 247 -0.21 -3.12 -15.56
C PRO A 247 0.35 -1.81 -16.13
N ALA A 248 1.25 -1.17 -15.39
CA ALA A 248 1.86 0.10 -15.76
C ALA A 248 2.65 -0.01 -17.07
N ARG A 249 2.41 0.93 -17.98
CA ARG A 249 3.09 1.06 -19.27
C ARG A 249 3.64 2.47 -19.42
N PHE A 250 4.72 2.56 -20.18
CA PHE A 250 5.26 3.85 -20.62
C PHE A 250 4.21 4.61 -21.42
N VAL A 251 4.01 5.88 -21.09
CA VAL A 251 3.11 6.79 -21.80
C VAL A 251 3.93 7.77 -22.62
N ARG A 252 4.84 8.49 -21.96
CA ARG A 252 5.68 9.53 -22.56
C ARG A 252 6.83 9.90 -21.63
N SER A 253 7.82 10.59 -22.17
CA SER A 253 8.82 11.30 -21.37
C SER A 253 8.24 12.58 -20.77
N LEU A 254 8.78 12.98 -19.62
CA LEU A 254 8.38 14.19 -18.92
C LEU A 254 9.00 15.44 -19.56
N THR A 255 8.29 16.55 -19.45
CA THR A 255 8.84 17.85 -19.86
C THR A 255 9.72 18.41 -18.75
N HIS A 256 10.65 19.32 -19.11
CA HIS A 256 11.52 19.95 -18.11
C HIS A 256 10.74 20.76 -17.08
N GLU A 257 9.59 21.35 -17.48
CA GLU A 257 8.70 22.07 -16.59
C GLU A 257 8.13 21.13 -15.50
N GLU A 258 7.65 19.94 -15.90
CA GLU A 258 7.11 18.94 -14.97
C GLU A 258 8.18 18.47 -13.97
N ILE A 259 9.40 18.22 -14.43
CA ILE A 259 10.52 17.80 -13.58
C ILE A 259 10.84 18.87 -12.51
N LEU A 260 10.84 20.16 -12.90
CA LEU A 260 11.07 21.27 -11.97
C LEU A 260 9.91 21.51 -11.00
N GLU A 261 8.71 21.00 -11.30
CA GLU A 261 7.55 21.10 -10.40
C GLU A 261 7.54 20.05 -9.29
N ILE A 262 8.17 18.89 -9.50
CA ILE A 262 8.21 17.80 -8.51
C ILE A 262 8.73 18.25 -7.13
N PRO A 263 9.92 18.86 -7.01
CA PRO A 263 10.42 19.30 -5.71
C PRO A 263 9.57 20.43 -5.12
N LYS A 264 8.99 21.31 -5.95
CA LYS A 264 8.11 22.39 -5.49
C LYS A 264 6.85 21.83 -4.81
N LEU A 265 6.28 20.76 -5.37
CA LEU A 265 5.15 20.04 -4.79
C LEU A 265 5.52 19.45 -3.42
N ALA A 266 6.67 18.76 -3.34
CA ALA A 266 7.13 18.15 -2.09
C ALA A 266 7.32 19.19 -0.97
N VAL A 267 7.95 20.33 -1.28
CA VAL A 267 8.12 21.44 -0.33
C VAL A 267 6.78 22.05 0.08
N ALA A 268 5.85 22.24 -0.87
CA ALA A 268 4.52 22.77 -0.55
C ALA A 268 3.74 21.85 0.42
N ILE A 269 3.86 20.53 0.26
CA ILE A 269 3.26 19.55 1.19
C ILE A 269 3.97 19.59 2.54
N ASN A 270 5.31 19.75 2.56
CA ASN A 270 6.06 19.90 3.80
C ASN A 270 5.60 21.15 4.59
N ASP A 271 5.41 22.29 3.94
CA ASP A 271 4.91 23.51 4.60
C ASP A 271 3.49 23.33 5.17
N LEU A 272 2.62 22.58 4.47
CA LEU A 272 1.32 22.19 5.01
C LEU A 272 1.50 21.28 6.23
N SER A 273 2.43 20.33 6.17
CA SER A 273 2.73 19.41 7.28
C SER A 273 3.22 20.15 8.53
N LYS A 274 3.98 21.24 8.37
CA LYS A 274 4.39 22.11 9.49
C LYS A 274 3.21 22.79 10.15
N SER A 275 2.24 23.26 9.36
CA SER A 275 1.00 23.85 9.88
C SER A 275 0.21 22.83 10.72
N HIS A 276 0.14 21.58 10.26
CA HIS A 276 -0.47 20.50 11.06
C HIS A 276 0.37 20.15 12.28
N PHE A 277 1.70 20.10 12.15
CA PHE A 277 2.60 19.79 13.24
C PHE A 277 2.47 20.79 14.39
N SER A 278 2.32 22.10 14.10
CA SER A 278 2.12 23.13 15.13
C SER A 278 0.82 23.00 15.92
N GLU A 279 -0.20 22.32 15.39
CA GLU A 279 -1.44 22.04 16.11
C GLU A 279 -1.27 20.96 17.19
N PHE A 280 -0.20 20.15 17.10
CA PHE A 280 0.05 19.07 18.05
C PHE A 280 1.09 19.47 19.10
N LEU A 281 0.70 19.32 20.37
CA LEU A 281 1.63 19.41 21.49
C LEU A 281 2.40 18.09 21.67
N PRO A 282 3.60 18.10 22.27
CA PRO A 282 4.39 16.88 22.51
C PRO A 282 3.68 15.83 23.35
N TYR A 283 2.88 16.26 24.33
CA TYR A 283 2.11 15.40 25.21
C TYR A 283 0.62 15.65 25.02
N SER A 284 -0.16 14.57 25.01
CA SER A 284 -1.62 14.64 24.97
C SER A 284 -2.22 14.77 26.36
N THR A 285 -3.40 15.39 26.45
CA THR A 285 -4.17 15.54 27.70
C THR A 285 -5.03 14.31 28.04
N VAL A 286 -4.93 13.23 27.25
CA VAL A 286 -5.78 12.02 27.36
C VAL A 286 -5.64 11.32 28.72
N TYR A 287 -4.50 11.45 29.39
CA TYR A 287 -4.29 10.86 30.72
C TYR A 287 -5.29 11.38 31.77
N LEU A 288 -5.70 12.65 31.68
CA LEU A 288 -6.69 13.24 32.58
C LEU A 288 -8.05 12.57 32.45
N GLU A 289 -8.45 12.21 31.23
CA GLU A 289 -9.70 11.49 30.99
C GLU A 289 -9.62 10.05 31.50
N VAL A 290 -8.48 9.39 31.36
CA VAL A 290 -8.24 8.06 31.94
C VAL A 290 -8.30 8.11 33.48
N GLU A 291 -7.75 9.14 34.11
CA GLU A 291 -7.83 9.33 35.56
C GLU A 291 -9.26 9.55 36.05
N LYS A 292 -10.03 10.42 35.37
CA LYS A 292 -11.46 10.62 35.67
C LYS A 292 -12.23 9.32 35.53
N LEU A 293 -11.97 8.55 34.47
CA LEU A 293 -12.57 7.26 34.22
C LEU A 293 -12.22 6.25 35.33
N LYS A 294 -10.96 6.16 35.75
CA LYS A 294 -10.55 5.29 36.88
C LYS A 294 -11.22 5.69 38.20
N LYS A 295 -11.30 6.99 38.49
CA LYS A 295 -12.02 7.52 39.67
C LYS A 295 -13.50 7.12 39.65
N SER A 296 -14.15 7.17 38.48
CA SER A 296 -15.55 6.76 38.33
C SER A 296 -15.78 5.27 38.61
N PHE A 297 -14.76 4.43 38.42
CA PHE A 297 -14.78 3.01 38.76
C PHE A 297 -14.35 2.70 40.19
N GLY A 298 -14.05 3.72 41.01
CA GLY A 298 -13.61 3.54 42.40
C GLY A 298 -12.19 2.96 42.52
N ILE A 299 -11.39 3.02 41.45
CA ILE A 299 -10.01 2.53 41.45
C ILE A 299 -9.12 3.63 42.04
N PRO A 300 -8.37 3.38 43.13
CA PRO A 300 -7.41 4.35 43.66
C PRO A 300 -6.29 4.58 42.63
N ILE A 301 -5.84 5.83 42.52
CA ILE A 301 -4.76 6.25 41.63
C ILE A 301 -3.41 6.06 42.33
#